data_AF-A0A5K7X4F7-F1
#
_entry.id   AF-A0A5K7X4F7-F1
#
_cell.length_a   1.000
_cell.length_b   1.000
_cell.length_c   1.000
_cell.angle_alpha   90.00
_cell.angle_beta   90.00
_cell.angle_gamma   90.00
#
_symmetry.space_group_name_H-M   'P 1'
#
loop_
_entity.id
_entity.type
_entity.pdbx_description
1 polymer ?
#
loop_
_entity_poly.entity_id
_entity_poly.type
_entity_poly.pdbx_seq_one_letter_code
_entity_poly.pdbx_strand_id
1 'polypeptide(L)'
;MRYIFIAGLLIFCIEHSVSAQSATAWQLPAVESQKWVQRLGNFVGSHAWTISATGNEITLQRKQPVEFNAWVPNGPAPIGEQKPTATAVGTGDVSYVVRFAPKISIDEYERLEQINDASQREETRLKQALGLSYKFDDIIASTPEEKQRLREYREAVAKLPQHDLPDFYTPDHSIYIHRSWHPWYSPADKAIGEELQGVEDDLCRYFGMYNVHTAGRGRFFFEYRAPAKAKP
;
A
#
# COMPACT_ATOMS: atom_id res chain seq x y z
N MET A 1 20.84 58.82 -36.61
CA MET A 1 20.65 57.35 -36.59
C MET A 1 21.66 56.76 -35.62
N ARG A 2 21.20 56.25 -34.48
CA ARG A 2 22.04 55.63 -33.43
C ARG A 2 21.37 54.32 -33.01
N TYR A 3 22.15 53.24 -33.08
CA TYR A 3 21.82 51.92 -32.58
C TYR A 3 21.88 51.91 -31.05
N ILE A 4 20.88 51.29 -30.40
CA ILE A 4 21.02 50.77 -29.03
C ILE A 4 20.45 49.35 -29.01
N PHE A 5 21.34 48.40 -28.77
CA PHE A 5 21.11 46.99 -28.43
C PHE A 5 20.68 46.89 -26.95
N ILE A 6 19.57 46.19 -26.65
CA ILE A 6 19.27 45.58 -25.34
C ILE A 6 18.46 44.31 -25.69
N ALA A 7 19.04 43.11 -25.78
CA ALA A 7 19.49 42.21 -24.72
C ALA A 7 18.36 41.75 -23.77
N GLY A 8 17.80 40.57 -24.09
CA GLY A 8 17.58 39.48 -23.13
C GLY A 8 16.51 39.63 -22.05
N LEU A 9 15.38 38.92 -22.24
CA LEU A 9 14.72 38.23 -21.14
C LEU A 9 14.16 36.90 -21.64
N LEU A 10 15.05 35.90 -21.71
CA LEU A 10 14.69 34.48 -21.74
C LEU A 10 14.11 34.15 -20.36
N ILE A 11 12.80 33.97 -20.28
CA ILE A 11 12.16 33.40 -19.09
C ILE A 11 12.58 31.94 -19.05
N PHE A 12 13.52 31.65 -18.15
CA PHE A 12 13.88 30.30 -17.75
C PHE A 12 12.63 29.64 -17.16
N CYS A 13 12.03 28.72 -17.90
CA CYS A 13 11.21 27.67 -17.28
C CYS A 13 12.15 26.88 -16.38
N ILE A 14 12.17 27.21 -15.08
CA ILE A 14 12.72 26.32 -14.07
C ILE A 14 11.74 25.16 -14.00
N GLU A 15 12.03 24.15 -14.82
CA GLU A 15 11.66 22.78 -14.56
C GLU A 15 11.95 22.52 -13.08
N HIS A 16 10.89 22.38 -12.28
CA HIS A 16 11.00 21.65 -11.03
C HIS A 16 11.08 20.16 -11.38
N SER A 17 12.14 19.80 -12.10
CA SER A 17 12.72 18.48 -12.06
C SER A 17 13.21 18.34 -10.63
N VAL A 18 12.32 17.86 -9.74
CA VAL A 18 12.71 17.33 -8.46
C VAL A 18 13.78 16.29 -8.80
N SER A 19 15.03 16.66 -8.49
CA SER A 19 16.17 15.77 -8.56
C SER A 19 15.94 14.63 -7.57
N ALA A 20 15.19 13.62 -7.98
CA ALA A 20 15.49 12.28 -7.55
C ALA A 20 16.69 11.83 -8.39
N GLN A 21 17.89 12.27 -7.98
CA GLN A 21 19.04 11.41 -8.10
C GLN A 21 18.58 10.07 -7.53
N SER A 22 18.35 9.08 -8.39
CA SER A 22 18.13 7.72 -7.94
C SER A 22 19.44 7.28 -7.31
N ALA A 23 19.60 7.57 -6.02
CA ALA A 23 20.36 6.73 -5.13
C ALA A 23 20.01 5.32 -5.56
N THR A 24 21.00 4.59 -6.06
CA THR A 24 20.85 3.31 -6.74
C THR A 24 19.81 2.53 -5.96
N ALA A 25 18.57 2.44 -6.49
CA ALA A 25 17.42 2.01 -5.71
C ALA A 25 17.83 0.68 -5.12
N TRP A 26 17.95 0.61 -3.78
CA TRP A 26 18.57 -0.52 -3.11
C TRP A 26 17.94 -1.80 -3.67
N GLN A 27 18.76 -2.75 -4.10
CA GLN A 27 18.30 -3.99 -4.72
C GLN A 27 18.52 -5.13 -3.76
N LEU A 28 17.55 -6.05 -3.72
CA LEU A 28 17.73 -7.30 -3.01
C LEU A 28 18.82 -8.11 -3.72
N PRO A 29 19.87 -8.58 -3.02
CA PRO A 29 20.93 -9.36 -3.65
C PRO A 29 20.35 -10.55 -4.41
N ALA A 30 20.84 -10.83 -5.62
CA ALA A 30 20.26 -11.85 -6.51
C ALA A 30 20.13 -13.24 -5.85
N VAL A 31 21.11 -13.63 -5.03
CA VAL A 31 21.10 -14.88 -4.26
C VAL A 31 19.96 -14.90 -3.23
N GLU A 32 19.71 -13.77 -2.57
CA GLU A 32 18.60 -13.66 -1.63
C GLU A 32 17.25 -13.61 -2.34
N SER A 33 17.17 -12.84 -3.43
CA SER A 33 15.99 -12.80 -4.29
C SER A 33 15.58 -14.20 -4.76
N GLN A 34 16.52 -15.01 -5.25
CA GLN A 34 16.25 -16.40 -5.64
C GLN A 34 15.79 -17.27 -4.46
N LYS A 35 16.42 -17.13 -3.29
CA LYS A 35 15.99 -17.86 -2.08
C LYS A 35 14.55 -17.50 -1.71
N TRP A 36 14.19 -16.22 -1.80
CA TRP A 36 12.84 -15.76 -1.49
C TRP A 36 11.82 -16.22 -2.52
N VAL A 37 12.13 -16.12 -3.82
CA VAL A 37 11.29 -16.68 -4.90
C VAL A 37 11.03 -18.17 -4.68
N GLN A 38 12.08 -18.94 -4.36
CA GLN A 38 11.94 -20.37 -4.11
C GLN A 38 11.10 -20.65 -2.86
N ARG A 39 11.33 -19.92 -1.76
CA ARG A 39 10.54 -20.06 -0.52
C ARG A 39 9.07 -19.75 -0.76
N LEU A 40 8.78 -18.63 -1.39
CA LEU A 40 7.41 -18.21 -1.73
C LEU A 40 6.77 -19.20 -2.70
N GLY A 41 7.50 -19.71 -3.70
CA GLY A 41 7.01 -20.68 -4.67
C GLY A 41 6.65 -22.04 -4.09
N ASN A 42 7.46 -22.52 -3.14
CA ASN A 42 7.14 -23.71 -2.37
C ASN A 42 5.91 -23.49 -1.47
N PHE A 43 5.69 -22.25 -1.03
CA PHE A 43 4.65 -21.90 -0.09
C PHE A 43 3.28 -21.74 -0.76
N VAL A 44 3.11 -20.82 -1.70
CA VAL A 44 1.79 -20.56 -2.33
C VAL A 44 1.36 -21.63 -3.33
N GLY A 45 2.26 -22.57 -3.65
CA GLY A 45 2.05 -23.59 -4.66
C GLY A 45 2.16 -23.02 -6.08
N SER A 46 3.19 -23.46 -6.80
CA SER A 46 3.47 -23.04 -8.17
C SER A 46 2.34 -23.32 -9.18
N HIS A 47 1.33 -24.09 -8.82
CA HIS A 47 0.19 -24.42 -9.70
C HIS A 47 -0.81 -23.26 -9.82
N ALA A 48 -0.99 -22.45 -8.78
CA ALA A 48 -1.96 -21.35 -8.76
C ALA A 48 -1.32 -19.97 -8.97
N TRP A 49 -0.02 -19.83 -8.69
CA TRP A 49 0.69 -18.56 -8.68
C TRP A 49 1.91 -18.57 -9.59
N THR A 50 2.15 -17.42 -10.22
CA THR A 50 3.40 -17.06 -10.89
C THR A 50 4.17 -16.16 -9.94
N ILE A 51 5.47 -16.41 -9.78
CA ILE A 51 6.33 -15.62 -8.91
C ILE A 51 7.47 -15.06 -9.74
N SER A 52 7.69 -13.76 -9.65
CA SER A 52 8.79 -13.06 -10.29
C SER A 52 9.49 -12.15 -9.29
N ALA A 53 10.75 -11.83 -9.56
CA ALA A 53 11.49 -10.85 -8.78
C ALA A 53 12.10 -9.79 -9.68
N THR A 54 11.94 -8.53 -9.29
CA THR A 54 12.42 -7.36 -10.03
C THR A 54 13.02 -6.37 -9.02
N GLY A 55 14.33 -6.14 -9.10
CA GLY A 55 15.01 -5.25 -8.16
C GLY A 55 14.91 -5.76 -6.71
N ASN A 56 14.21 -5.01 -5.87
CA ASN A 56 13.91 -5.35 -4.48
C ASN A 56 12.48 -5.88 -4.25
N GLU A 57 11.73 -6.13 -5.32
CA GLU A 57 10.35 -6.59 -5.25
C GLU A 57 10.23 -8.05 -5.66
N ILE A 58 9.39 -8.79 -4.94
CA ILE A 58 8.94 -10.12 -5.34
C ILE A 58 7.44 -10.09 -5.52
N THR A 59 6.99 -10.36 -6.74
CA THR A 59 5.59 -10.31 -7.12
C THR A 59 5.03 -11.72 -7.20
N LEU A 60 3.97 -11.97 -6.45
CA LEU A 60 3.14 -13.15 -6.55
C LEU A 60 1.89 -12.77 -7.32
N GLN A 61 1.77 -13.25 -8.54
CA GLN A 61 0.62 -13.03 -9.42
C GLN A 61 -0.19 -14.30 -9.53
N ARG A 62 -1.50 -14.25 -9.26
CA ARG A 62 -2.36 -15.40 -9.48
C ARG A 62 -2.43 -15.68 -10.99
N LYS A 63 -2.27 -16.94 -11.38
CA LYS A 63 -2.22 -17.34 -12.80
C LYS A 63 -3.54 -17.16 -13.52
N GLN A 64 -4.64 -17.28 -12.80
CA GLN A 64 -5.99 -17.11 -13.31
C GLN A 64 -6.65 -15.94 -12.58
N PRO A 65 -7.30 -15.02 -13.31
CA PRO A 65 -8.13 -13.98 -12.72
C PRO A 65 -9.14 -14.59 -11.75
N VAL A 66 -9.48 -13.83 -10.71
CA VAL A 66 -10.54 -14.21 -9.78
C VAL A 66 -11.84 -13.63 -10.27
N GLU A 67 -12.89 -14.44 -10.32
CA GLU A 67 -14.26 -13.98 -10.50
C GLU A 67 -14.77 -13.38 -9.18
N PHE A 68 -15.30 -12.17 -9.22
CA PHE A 68 -15.91 -11.52 -8.06
C PHE A 68 -17.33 -11.08 -8.40
N ASN A 69 -18.22 -11.14 -7.41
CA ASN A 69 -19.54 -10.57 -7.55
C ASN A 69 -19.40 -9.04 -7.43
N ALA A 70 -19.51 -8.33 -8.55
CA ALA A 70 -19.40 -6.89 -8.54
C ALA A 70 -20.51 -6.29 -7.67
N TRP A 71 -20.12 -5.64 -6.58
CA TRP A 71 -21.04 -4.84 -5.81
C TRP A 71 -21.41 -3.60 -6.63
N VAL A 72 -22.70 -3.42 -6.91
CA VAL A 72 -23.22 -2.22 -7.59
C VAL A 72 -23.75 -1.27 -6.51
N PRO A 73 -23.04 -0.17 -6.20
CA PRO A 73 -23.57 0.84 -5.29
C PRO A 73 -24.89 1.39 -5.86
N ASN A 74 -25.98 1.32 -5.08
CA ASN A 74 -27.34 1.73 -5.48
C ASN A 74 -28.05 0.82 -6.49
N GLY A 75 -27.70 -0.47 -6.56
CA GLY A 75 -28.57 -1.45 -7.24
C GLY A 75 -30.00 -1.44 -6.67
N PRO A 76 -31.04 -1.74 -7.47
CA PRO A 76 -32.41 -1.78 -6.97
C PRO A 76 -32.50 -2.74 -5.78
N ALA A 77 -33.21 -2.33 -4.73
CA ALA A 77 -33.48 -3.21 -3.59
C ALA A 77 -34.16 -4.48 -4.11
N PRO A 78 -33.73 -5.68 -3.68
CA PRO A 78 -34.36 -6.92 -4.13
C PRO A 78 -35.85 -6.90 -3.81
N ILE A 79 -36.68 -7.23 -4.80
CA ILE A 79 -38.12 -7.33 -4.62
C ILE A 79 -38.40 -8.74 -4.02
N GLY A 80 -38.73 -8.80 -2.74
CA GLY A 80 -39.07 -10.04 -2.01
C GLY A 80 -37.85 -10.77 -1.41
N GLU A 81 -37.97 -12.09 -1.18
CA GLU A 81 -36.89 -12.96 -0.65
C GLU A 81 -35.82 -13.33 -1.70
N GLN A 82 -35.84 -12.70 -2.87
CA GLN A 82 -34.82 -12.95 -3.88
C GLN A 82 -33.49 -12.39 -3.38
N LYS A 83 -32.54 -13.29 -3.10
CA LYS A 83 -31.14 -12.91 -2.92
C LYS A 83 -30.75 -11.98 -4.08
N PRO A 84 -30.02 -10.87 -3.83
CA PRO A 84 -29.57 -10.00 -4.91
C PRO A 84 -28.90 -10.88 -5.96
N THR A 85 -29.51 -10.97 -7.14
CA THR A 85 -28.94 -11.71 -8.26
C THR A 85 -27.67 -10.97 -8.62
N ALA A 86 -26.50 -11.54 -8.29
CA ALA A 86 -25.22 -10.99 -8.65
C ALA A 86 -25.21 -10.81 -10.18
N THR A 87 -25.49 -9.60 -10.65
CA THR A 87 -25.86 -9.37 -12.06
C THR A 87 -24.65 -9.04 -12.91
N ALA A 88 -23.49 -8.85 -12.28
CA ALA A 88 -22.21 -8.73 -12.96
C ALA A 88 -21.15 -9.52 -12.18
N VAL A 89 -20.70 -10.63 -12.75
CA VAL A 89 -19.45 -11.27 -12.34
C VAL A 89 -18.33 -10.45 -13.00
N GLY A 90 -17.54 -9.75 -12.20
CA GLY A 90 -16.31 -9.13 -12.65
C GLY A 90 -15.16 -10.13 -12.59
N THR A 91 -14.12 -9.90 -13.38
CA THR A 91 -12.86 -10.64 -13.28
C THR A 91 -11.74 -9.67 -12.91
N GLY A 92 -10.82 -10.12 -12.06
CA GLY A 92 -9.75 -9.27 -11.55
C GLY A 92 -8.46 -10.02 -11.37
N ASP A 93 -7.37 -9.36 -11.74
CA ASP A 93 -6.03 -9.83 -11.47
C ASP A 93 -5.68 -9.60 -10.00
N VAL A 94 -5.18 -10.67 -9.37
CA VAL A 94 -4.71 -10.62 -7.99
C VAL A 94 -3.20 -10.70 -7.99
N SER A 95 -2.58 -9.69 -7.40
CA SER A 95 -1.15 -9.64 -7.17
C SER A 95 -0.81 -9.18 -5.76
N TYR A 96 0.25 -9.77 -5.23
CA TYR A 96 0.94 -9.35 -4.02
C TYR A 96 2.36 -8.96 -4.41
N VAL A 97 2.79 -7.76 -4.02
CA VAL A 97 4.16 -7.31 -4.18
C VAL A 97 4.80 -7.21 -2.81
N VAL A 98 5.82 -8.04 -2.59
CA VAL A 98 6.64 -8.04 -1.38
C VAL A 98 7.91 -7.25 -1.68
N ARG A 99 7.95 -6.00 -1.21
CA ARG A 99 9.08 -5.09 -1.42
C ARG A 99 10.03 -5.13 -0.22
N PHE A 100 11.28 -5.48 -0.48
CA PHE A 100 12.35 -5.50 0.51
C PHE A 100 13.02 -4.13 0.57
N ALA A 101 13.49 -3.75 1.75
CA ALA A 101 14.29 -2.56 1.98
C ALA A 101 15.35 -2.83 3.05
N PRO A 102 16.39 -1.98 3.15
CA PRO A 102 17.26 -1.98 4.30
C PRO A 102 16.44 -1.93 5.59
N LYS A 103 16.84 -2.72 6.57
CA LYS A 103 16.15 -2.76 7.85
C LYS A 103 16.21 -1.40 8.53
N ILE A 104 15.04 -0.86 8.85
CA ILE A 104 14.92 0.29 9.75
C ILE A 104 14.97 -0.20 11.20
N SER A 105 15.56 0.61 12.09
CA SER A 105 15.58 0.29 13.51
C SER A 105 14.19 0.50 14.13
N ILE A 106 13.94 -0.13 15.29
CA ILE A 106 12.67 0.05 16.00
C ILE A 106 12.48 1.50 16.47
N ASP A 107 13.54 2.13 16.98
CA ASP A 107 13.50 3.54 17.41
C ASP A 107 13.14 4.47 16.24
N GLU A 108 13.67 4.19 15.05
CA GLU A 108 13.35 4.97 13.85
C GLU A 108 11.91 4.72 13.39
N TYR A 109 11.43 3.47 13.45
CA TYR A 109 10.02 3.17 13.18
C TYR A 109 9.09 3.95 14.10
N GLU A 110 9.32 3.89 15.42
CA GLU A 110 8.49 4.57 16.43
C GLU A 110 8.51 6.09 16.23
N ARG A 111 9.68 6.67 15.89
CA ARG A 111 9.81 8.09 15.55
C ARG A 111 8.95 8.47 14.34
N LEU A 112 9.00 7.67 13.27
CA LEU A 112 8.23 7.92 12.05
C LEU A 112 6.71 7.70 12.28
N GLU A 113 6.34 6.69 13.06
CA GLU A 113 4.96 6.42 13.47
C GLU A 113 4.37 7.61 14.24
N GLN A 114 5.13 8.17 15.21
CA GLN A 114 4.69 9.35 15.96
C GLN A 114 4.48 10.58 15.05
N ILE A 115 5.29 10.74 14.01
CA ILE A 115 5.12 11.80 13.01
C ILE A 115 3.84 11.58 12.20
N ASN A 116 3.62 10.35 11.70
CA ASN A 116 2.40 9.99 10.98
C ASN A 116 1.15 10.21 11.84
N ASP A 117 1.18 9.82 13.11
CA ASP A 117 0.10 10.04 14.08
C ASP A 117 -0.20 11.52 14.29
N ALA A 118 0.84 12.36 14.36
CA ALA A 118 0.68 13.81 14.47
C ALA A 118 0.04 14.41 13.21
N SER A 119 0.51 13.99 12.03
CA SER A 119 -0.09 14.37 10.74
C SER A 119 -1.54 13.94 10.63
N GLN A 120 -1.89 12.72 11.06
CA GLN A 120 -3.27 12.22 11.02
C GLN A 120 -4.21 13.03 11.92
N ARG A 121 -3.74 13.44 13.11
CA ARG A 121 -4.49 14.33 14.00
C ARG A 121 -4.71 15.70 13.37
N GLU A 122 -3.68 16.24 12.71
CA GLU A 122 -3.78 17.53 12.03
C GLU A 122 -4.70 17.48 10.81
N GLU A 123 -4.62 16.44 9.98
CA GLU A 123 -5.57 16.20 8.89
C GLU A 123 -7.01 16.15 9.43
N THR A 124 -7.24 15.43 10.52
CA THR A 124 -8.56 15.34 11.17
C THR A 124 -9.05 16.72 11.60
N ARG A 125 -8.19 17.54 12.19
CA ARG A 125 -8.50 18.92 12.59
C ARG A 125 -8.83 19.80 11.38
N LEU A 126 -8.05 19.70 10.31
CA LEU A 126 -8.27 20.43 9.06
C LEU A 126 -9.60 20.00 8.40
N LYS A 127 -9.91 18.70 8.40
CA LYS A 127 -11.15 18.15 7.86
C LYS A 127 -12.38 18.64 8.64
N GLN A 128 -12.28 18.71 9.97
CA GLN A 128 -13.34 19.29 10.81
C GLN A 128 -13.53 20.79 10.53
N ALA A 129 -12.43 21.54 10.39
CA ALA A 129 -12.48 22.97 10.08
C ALA A 129 -13.05 23.29 8.69
N LEU A 130 -12.90 22.36 7.73
CA LEU A 130 -13.45 22.50 6.38
C LEU A 130 -14.99 22.62 6.39
N GLY A 131 -15.65 21.87 7.28
CA GLY A 131 -17.10 22.01 7.54
C GLY A 131 -18.01 21.70 6.35
N LEU A 132 -17.53 20.93 5.37
CA LEU A 132 -18.30 20.54 4.18
C LEU A 132 -18.93 19.16 4.36
N SER A 133 -20.06 18.94 3.67
CA SER A 133 -20.68 17.62 3.59
C SER A 133 -19.81 16.66 2.80
N TYR A 134 -19.88 15.38 3.14
CA TYR A 134 -19.18 14.32 2.43
C TYR A 134 -20.14 13.14 2.20
N LYS A 135 -19.92 12.40 1.12
CA LYS A 135 -20.64 11.17 0.81
C LYS A 135 -19.61 10.06 0.56
N PHE A 136 -19.69 9.00 1.35
CA PHE A 136 -18.61 8.00 1.45
C PHE A 136 -17.30 8.70 1.83
N ASP A 137 -16.33 8.75 0.92
CA ASP A 137 -15.02 9.37 1.11
C ASP A 137 -14.87 10.70 0.35
N ASP A 138 -15.83 11.07 -0.49
CA ASP A 138 -15.75 12.28 -1.32
C ASP A 138 -16.41 13.48 -0.64
N ILE A 139 -15.65 14.57 -0.54
CA ILE A 139 -16.14 15.86 -0.04
C ILE A 139 -16.90 16.59 -1.15
N ILE A 140 -18.14 16.97 -0.87
CA ILE A 140 -19.02 17.62 -1.82
C ILE A 140 -18.86 19.14 -1.68
N ALA A 141 -18.24 19.78 -2.68
CA ALA A 141 -18.13 21.22 -2.79
C ALA A 141 -18.95 21.72 -3.99
N SER A 142 -20.04 22.44 -3.75
CA SER A 142 -20.99 22.85 -4.79
C SER A 142 -20.77 24.29 -5.26
N THR A 143 -20.38 25.18 -4.35
CA THR A 143 -20.13 26.61 -4.64
C THR A 143 -18.66 26.90 -4.96
N PRO A 144 -18.34 28.01 -5.66
CA PRO A 144 -16.96 28.45 -5.89
C PRO A 144 -16.16 28.60 -4.58
N GLU A 145 -16.78 29.13 -3.53
CA GLU A 145 -16.15 29.37 -2.23
C GLU A 145 -15.84 28.06 -1.51
N GLU A 146 -16.73 27.06 -1.57
CA GLU A 146 -16.49 25.72 -1.04
C GLU A 146 -15.38 25.00 -1.80
N LYS A 147 -15.32 25.16 -3.13
CA LYS A 147 -14.26 24.57 -3.96
C LYS A 147 -12.90 25.17 -3.61
N GLN A 148 -12.85 26.47 -3.33
CA GLN A 148 -11.62 27.13 -2.89
C GLN A 148 -11.17 26.61 -1.52
N ARG A 149 -12.08 26.52 -0.54
CA ARG A 149 -11.77 25.91 0.77
C ARG A 149 -11.30 24.46 0.67
N LEU A 150 -11.95 23.66 -0.18
CA LEU A 150 -11.54 22.27 -0.43
C LEU A 150 -10.14 22.18 -1.06
N ARG A 151 -9.79 23.12 -1.96
CA ARG A 151 -8.46 23.20 -2.55
C ARG A 151 -7.41 23.54 -1.48
N GLU A 152 -7.66 24.56 -0.67
CA GLU A 152 -6.77 24.96 0.43
C GLU A 152 -6.58 23.83 1.44
N TYR A 153 -7.66 23.11 1.77
CA TYR A 153 -7.59 21.89 2.59
C TYR A 153 -6.67 20.84 1.96
N ARG A 154 -6.86 20.52 0.67
CA ARG A 154 -6.02 19.53 -0.03
C ARG A 154 -4.55 19.95 -0.09
N GLU A 155 -4.29 21.23 -0.34
CA GLU A 155 -2.93 21.79 -0.34
C GLU A 155 -2.29 21.76 1.06
N ALA A 156 -3.07 21.96 2.12
CA ALA A 156 -2.59 21.83 3.49
C ALA A 156 -2.29 20.38 3.85
N VAL A 157 -3.18 19.44 3.53
CA VAL A 157 -2.99 18.01 3.76
C VAL A 157 -1.78 17.47 2.99
N ALA A 158 -1.60 17.89 1.73
CA ALA A 158 -0.45 17.48 0.92
C ALA A 158 0.92 17.94 1.48
N LYS A 159 0.94 18.90 2.42
CA LYS A 159 2.16 19.36 3.10
C LYS A 159 2.44 18.62 4.41
N LEU A 160 1.49 17.82 4.90
CA LEU A 160 1.70 17.05 6.12
C LEU A 160 2.71 15.93 5.85
N PRO A 161 3.68 15.70 6.75
CA PRO A 161 4.64 14.61 6.57
C PRO A 161 3.92 13.27 6.69
N GLN A 162 4.14 12.40 5.70
CA GLN A 162 3.64 11.03 5.70
C GLN A 162 4.76 10.09 5.27
N HIS A 163 5.04 9.11 6.12
CA HIS A 163 6.11 8.15 5.92
C HIS A 163 5.53 6.75 5.69
N ASP A 164 6.03 6.07 4.66
CA ASP A 164 5.77 4.64 4.48
C ASP A 164 6.46 3.87 5.62
N LEU A 165 5.69 3.11 6.38
CA LEU A 165 6.21 2.23 7.41
C LEU A 165 6.20 0.78 6.91
N PRO A 166 7.21 -0.03 7.23
CA PRO A 166 7.21 -1.43 6.85
C PRO A 166 6.12 -2.19 7.59
N ASP A 167 5.41 -3.04 6.86
CA ASP A 167 4.40 -3.93 7.40
C ASP A 167 5.04 -5.03 8.27
N PHE A 168 6.26 -5.43 7.90
CA PHE A 168 6.96 -6.57 8.50
C PHE A 168 8.48 -6.41 8.55
N TYR A 169 9.11 -7.24 9.39
CA TYR A 169 10.57 -7.30 9.54
C TYR A 169 11.09 -8.72 9.43
N THR A 170 12.26 -8.87 8.80
CA THR A 170 13.14 -10.03 8.98
C THR A 170 14.37 -9.60 9.79
N PRO A 171 15.29 -10.51 10.16
CA PRO A 171 16.53 -10.12 10.81
C PRO A 171 17.30 -9.03 10.07
N ASP A 172 17.24 -9.02 8.73
CA ASP A 172 18.09 -8.20 7.87
C ASP A 172 17.33 -7.15 7.04
N HIS A 173 16.00 -7.24 6.96
CA HIS A 173 15.19 -6.39 6.07
C HIS A 173 13.93 -5.84 6.71
N SER A 174 13.54 -4.65 6.25
CA SER A 174 12.19 -4.12 6.36
C SER A 174 11.39 -4.52 5.12
N ILE A 175 10.12 -4.87 5.29
CA ILE A 175 9.30 -5.42 4.20
C ILE A 175 7.97 -4.67 4.12
N TYR A 176 7.61 -4.27 2.90
CA TYR A 176 6.36 -3.61 2.55
C TYR A 176 5.54 -4.54 1.67
N ILE A 177 4.25 -4.68 1.95
CA ILE A 177 3.32 -5.49 1.16
C ILE A 177 2.36 -4.56 0.45
N HIS A 178 2.42 -4.57 -0.88
CA HIS A 178 1.41 -3.94 -1.72
C HIS A 178 0.48 -5.01 -2.31
N ARG A 179 -0.80 -4.69 -2.36
CA ARG A 179 -1.86 -5.59 -2.83
C ARG A 179 -2.58 -4.88 -3.96
N SER A 180 -2.79 -5.55 -5.10
CA SER A 180 -3.59 -4.99 -6.20
C SER A 180 -5.09 -5.26 -6.04
N TRP A 181 -5.51 -5.92 -4.96
CA TRP A 181 -6.89 -6.32 -4.75
C TRP A 181 -7.77 -5.16 -4.24
N HIS A 182 -8.95 -5.00 -4.88
CA HIS A 182 -10.00 -4.04 -4.52
C HIS A 182 -10.86 -4.50 -3.31
N PRO A 183 -10.95 -3.74 -2.19
CA PRO A 183 -11.59 -4.17 -0.94
C PRO A 183 -13.13 -4.33 -0.99
N TRP A 184 -13.77 -4.12 -2.14
CA TRP A 184 -15.23 -4.20 -2.29
C TRP A 184 -15.70 -5.62 -2.59
N TYR A 185 -15.51 -6.54 -1.65
CA TYR A 185 -16.11 -7.87 -1.75
C TYR A 185 -17.58 -7.85 -1.36
N SER A 186 -18.40 -8.52 -2.18
CA SER A 186 -19.70 -8.96 -1.72
C SER A 186 -19.51 -10.03 -0.63
N PRO A 187 -20.37 -10.12 0.39
CA PRO A 187 -20.38 -11.25 1.31
C PRO A 187 -20.47 -12.63 0.63
N ALA A 188 -20.89 -12.66 -0.65
CA ALA A 188 -20.89 -13.86 -1.49
C ALA A 188 -19.50 -14.33 -1.93
N ASP A 189 -18.47 -13.48 -1.87
CA ASP A 189 -17.08 -13.78 -2.28
C ASP A 189 -16.21 -14.26 -1.11
N LYS A 190 -16.84 -14.75 -0.02
CA LYS A 190 -16.15 -15.12 1.23
C LYS A 190 -14.99 -16.10 1.02
N ALA A 191 -15.16 -17.09 0.15
CA ALA A 191 -14.13 -18.10 -0.13
C ALA A 191 -12.86 -17.49 -0.78
N ILE A 192 -13.03 -16.47 -1.62
CA ILE A 192 -11.91 -15.73 -2.22
C ILE A 192 -11.23 -14.88 -1.14
N GLY A 193 -12.02 -14.18 -0.32
CA GLY A 193 -11.48 -13.43 0.81
C GLY A 193 -10.67 -14.34 1.76
N GLU A 194 -11.14 -15.56 2.03
CA GLU A 194 -10.44 -16.55 2.85
C GLU A 194 -9.16 -17.09 2.18
N GLU A 195 -9.17 -17.35 0.87
CA GLU A 195 -7.96 -17.72 0.11
C GLU A 195 -6.88 -16.62 0.22
N LEU A 196 -7.28 -15.38 -0.01
CA LEU A 196 -6.39 -14.21 -0.01
C LEU A 196 -5.88 -13.87 1.40
N GLN A 197 -6.76 -13.93 2.41
CA GLN A 197 -6.36 -13.78 3.80
C GLN A 197 -5.43 -14.92 4.23
N GLY A 198 -5.67 -16.15 3.78
CA GLY A 198 -4.81 -17.30 4.05
C GLY A 198 -3.39 -17.10 3.51
N VAL A 199 -3.26 -16.58 2.29
CA VAL A 199 -1.95 -16.21 1.72
C VAL A 199 -1.25 -15.18 2.62
N GLU A 200 -1.94 -14.13 3.07
CA GLU A 200 -1.36 -13.12 3.96
C GLU A 200 -0.97 -13.64 5.33
N ASP A 201 -1.86 -14.37 6.01
CA ASP A 201 -1.63 -14.94 7.32
C ASP A 201 -0.42 -15.87 7.29
N ASP A 202 -0.27 -16.61 6.21
CA ASP A 202 0.84 -17.51 6.03
C ASP A 202 2.14 -16.78 5.60
N LEU A 203 2.08 -15.71 4.79
CA LEU A 203 3.22 -14.81 4.58
C LEU A 203 3.72 -14.31 5.95
N CYS A 204 2.81 -13.88 6.84
CA CYS A 204 3.17 -13.45 8.19
C CYS A 204 3.80 -14.59 9.01
N ARG A 205 3.18 -15.77 9.00
CA ARG A 205 3.57 -16.92 9.83
C ARG A 205 4.92 -17.53 9.41
N TYR A 206 5.18 -17.69 8.13
CA TYR A 206 6.32 -18.49 7.65
C TYR A 206 7.62 -17.71 7.50
N PHE A 207 7.57 -16.38 7.43
CA PHE A 207 8.76 -15.55 7.23
C PHE A 207 9.36 -14.97 8.51
N GLY A 208 8.86 -15.40 9.68
CA GLY A 208 9.31 -14.87 10.98
C GLY A 208 9.09 -13.36 11.06
N MET A 209 8.06 -12.89 10.35
CA MET A 209 7.79 -11.50 10.13
C MET A 209 7.13 -10.91 11.38
N TYR A 210 7.85 -10.02 12.07
CA TYR A 210 7.29 -9.30 13.19
C TYR A 210 6.39 -8.18 12.67
N ASN A 211 5.08 -8.32 12.86
CA ASN A 211 4.12 -7.23 12.60
C ASN A 211 4.14 -6.28 13.81
N VAL A 212 4.71 -5.09 13.63
CA VAL A 212 4.90 -4.12 14.72
C VAL A 212 3.58 -3.66 15.32
N HIS A 213 2.54 -3.48 14.50
CA HIS A 213 1.19 -3.14 14.98
C HIS A 213 0.56 -4.24 15.84
N THR A 214 0.86 -5.51 15.57
CA THR A 214 0.30 -6.65 16.31
C THR A 214 1.06 -6.87 17.63
N ALA A 215 2.36 -6.62 17.62
CA ALA A 215 3.20 -6.77 18.79
C ALA A 215 3.10 -5.58 19.77
N GLY A 216 2.91 -4.35 19.28
CA GLY A 216 2.54 -3.19 20.10
C GLY A 216 1.20 -3.35 20.83
N ARG A 217 0.33 -4.26 20.35
CA ARG A 217 -0.95 -4.64 20.99
C ARG A 217 -0.86 -5.88 21.88
N GLY A 218 0.35 -6.38 22.17
CA GLY A 218 0.56 -7.53 23.06
C GLY A 218 0.09 -8.89 22.50
N ARG A 219 -0.23 -8.98 21.21
CA ARG A 219 -0.58 -10.25 20.55
C ARG A 219 0.67 -10.81 19.89
N PHE A 220 1.49 -11.52 20.66
CA PHE A 220 2.62 -12.26 20.12
C PHE A 220 2.14 -13.44 19.29
N PHE A 221 2.11 -13.31 17.97
CA PHE A 221 2.19 -14.49 17.10
C PHE A 221 3.67 -14.75 16.85
N PHE A 222 4.21 -15.67 17.67
CA PHE A 222 5.53 -16.28 17.60
C PHE A 222 6.72 -15.41 18.05
N GLU A 223 7.25 -15.74 19.23
CA GLU A 223 8.65 -15.44 19.55
C GLU A 223 9.54 -16.03 18.45
N TYR A 224 10.29 -15.18 17.76
CA TYR A 224 11.39 -15.62 16.92
C TYR A 224 12.46 -16.28 17.81
N ARG A 225 12.38 -17.60 18.00
CA ARG A 225 13.56 -18.38 18.43
C ARG A 225 14.48 -18.48 17.24
N ALA A 226 15.54 -17.68 17.25
CA ALA A 226 16.66 -17.89 16.34
C ALA A 226 17.06 -19.39 16.35
N PRO A 227 17.29 -20.01 15.18
CA PRO A 227 17.72 -21.40 15.15
C PRO A 227 19.00 -21.53 15.98
N ALA A 228 18.99 -22.45 16.94
CA ALA A 228 20.17 -22.74 17.75
C ALA A 228 21.33 -23.01 16.78
N LYS A 229 22.40 -22.20 16.88
CA LYS A 229 23.62 -22.42 16.11
C LYS A 229 24.03 -23.88 16.32
N ALA A 230 24.00 -24.67 15.24
CA ALA A 230 24.58 -26.00 15.28
C ALA A 230 26.04 -25.82 15.70
N LYS A 231 26.41 -26.37 16.87
CA LYS A 231 27.80 -26.47 17.26
C LYS A 231 28.52 -27.36 16.24
N PRO A 232 29.74 -27.01 15.82
CA PRO A 232 30.55 -27.81 14.91
C PRO A 232 30.82 -29.21 15.47
#